data_AF-A0A535VIN4-F1
#
_entry.id   AF-A0A535VIN4-F1
#
_cell.length_a   1.000
_cell.length_b   1.000
_cell.length_c   1.000
_cell.angle_alpha   90.00
_cell.angle_beta   90.00
_cell.angle_gamma   90.00
#
_symmetry.space_group_name_H-M   'P 1'
#
loop_
_entity.id
_entity.type
_entity.pdbx_description
1 polymer ?
#
loop_
_entity_poly.entity_id
_entity_poly.type
_entity_poly.pdbx_seq_one_letter_code
_entity_poly.pdbx_strand_id
1 'polypeptide(L)'
;MTDPNETLSVLAQGDLSVLNTLMRMTEGSLEESGLDPETFMLVRIAALATLDAAPASWLVNIKVSGEAGLTPERIIGTLIAIAPVVGTARVVSAAGSIVEALGLASALAEGTD
;
A
#
# COMPACT_ATOMS: atom_id res chain seq x y z
N MET A 1 -22.93 -20.43 -12.94
CA MET A 1 -22.57 -19.89 -11.62
C MET A 1 -21.09 -20.18 -11.47
N THR A 2 -20.24 -19.16 -11.61
CA THR A 2 -18.77 -19.33 -11.64
C THR A 2 -18.29 -19.85 -10.28
N ASP A 3 -17.30 -20.74 -10.27
CA ASP A 3 -16.71 -21.25 -9.04
C ASP A 3 -16.10 -20.08 -8.24
N PRO A 4 -16.42 -19.91 -6.95
CA PRO A 4 -15.79 -18.90 -6.09
C PRO A 4 -14.25 -18.94 -6.12
N ASN A 5 -13.64 -20.13 -6.22
CA ASN A 5 -12.18 -20.27 -6.27
C ASN A 5 -11.59 -19.82 -7.61
N GLU A 6 -12.32 -20.04 -8.71
CA GLU A 6 -11.96 -19.54 -10.03
C GLU A 6 -12.05 -18.01 -10.06
N THR A 7 -13.10 -17.44 -9.46
CA THR A 7 -13.28 -15.98 -9.33
C THR A 7 -12.17 -15.33 -8.50
N LEU A 8 -11.77 -15.95 -7.38
CA LEU A 8 -10.66 -15.48 -6.55
C LEU A 8 -9.30 -15.61 -7.26
N SER A 9 -9.12 -16.65 -8.07
CA SER A 9 -7.90 -16.85 -8.85
C SER A 9 -7.77 -15.82 -9.99
N VAL A 10 -8.89 -15.51 -10.66
CA VAL A 10 -8.97 -14.45 -11.68
C VAL A 10 -8.67 -13.07 -11.06
N LEU A 11 -9.18 -12.81 -9.86
CA LEU A 11 -8.86 -11.60 -9.10
C LEU A 11 -7.37 -11.53 -8.73
N ALA A 12 -6.80 -12.64 -8.23
CA ALA A 12 -5.38 -12.72 -7.87
C ALA A 12 -4.44 -12.55 -9.08
N GLN A 13 -4.90 -12.92 -10.28
CA GLN A 13 -4.17 -12.73 -11.55
C GLN A 13 -4.31 -11.32 -12.13
N GLY A 14 -5.06 -10.43 -11.48
CA GLY A 14 -5.19 -9.03 -11.89
C GLY A 14 -6.20 -8.81 -13.01
N ASP A 15 -7.39 -9.42 -12.92
CA ASP A 15 -8.52 -9.09 -13.80
C ASP A 15 -8.69 -7.58 -13.97
N LEU A 16 -8.51 -7.12 -15.22
CA LEU A 16 -8.54 -5.70 -15.58
C LEU A 16 -9.86 -5.02 -15.21
N SER A 17 -10.99 -5.74 -15.17
CA SER A 17 -12.29 -5.18 -14.79
C SER A 17 -12.35 -4.81 -13.31
N VAL A 18 -11.77 -5.65 -12.44
CA VAL A 18 -11.69 -5.38 -11.01
C VAL A 18 -10.65 -4.31 -10.72
N LEU A 19 -9.47 -4.39 -11.34
CA LEU A 19 -8.44 -3.36 -11.22
C LEU A 19 -8.97 -1.98 -11.64
N ASN A 20 -9.72 -1.90 -12.75
CA ASN A 20 -10.37 -0.67 -13.18
C ASN A 20 -11.35 -0.11 -12.14
N THR A 21 -12.07 -0.99 -11.44
CA THR A 21 -12.98 -0.57 -10.36
C THR A 21 -12.22 -0.02 -9.16
N LEU A 22 -11.14 -0.68 -8.76
CA LEU A 22 -10.28 -0.24 -7.65
C LEU A 22 -9.54 1.07 -7.97
N MET A 23 -9.12 1.26 -9.22
CA MET A 23 -8.52 2.51 -9.69
C MET A 23 -9.53 3.66 -9.61
N ARG A 24 -10.75 3.48 -10.13
CA ARG A 24 -11.82 4.50 -10.01
C ARG A 24 -12.17 4.80 -8.56
N MET A 25 -12.20 3.78 -7.69
CA MET A 25 -12.42 3.99 -6.26
C MET A 25 -11.32 4.84 -5.64
N THR A 26 -10.05 4.61 -6.02
CA THR A 26 -8.91 5.37 -5.52
C THR A 26 -8.93 6.81 -6.02
N GLU A 27 -9.19 7.02 -7.30
CA GLU A 27 -9.30 8.34 -7.93
C GLU A 27 -10.45 9.15 -7.31
N GLY A 28 -11.65 8.58 -7.22
CA GLY A 28 -12.78 9.22 -6.58
C GLY A 28 -12.54 9.51 -5.10
N SER A 29 -11.82 8.63 -4.38
CA SER A 29 -11.44 8.89 -2.99
C SER A 29 -10.47 10.06 -2.86
N LEU A 30 -9.53 10.24 -3.80
CA LEU A 30 -8.63 11.39 -3.81
C LEU A 30 -9.42 12.68 -4.04
N GLU A 31 -10.25 12.72 -5.09
CA GLU A 31 -11.05 13.89 -5.45
C GLU A 31 -11.99 14.31 -4.31
N GLU A 32 -12.79 13.38 -3.78
CA GLU A 32 -13.78 13.66 -2.73
C GLU A 32 -13.17 13.97 -1.36
N SER A 33 -11.93 13.52 -1.10
CA SER A 33 -11.25 13.84 0.17
C SER A 33 -10.88 15.32 0.29
N GLY A 34 -10.73 16.03 -0.83
CA GLY A 34 -10.23 17.40 -0.88
C GLY A 34 -8.78 17.57 -0.42
N LEU A 35 -8.05 16.47 -0.21
CA LEU A 35 -6.63 16.49 0.14
C LEU A 35 -5.78 16.70 -1.11
N ASP A 36 -4.64 17.38 -0.94
CA ASP A 36 -3.61 17.36 -1.98
C ASP A 36 -3.05 15.93 -2.14
N PRO A 37 -2.48 15.58 -3.31
CA PRO A 37 -2.00 14.23 -3.58
C PRO A 37 -0.97 13.72 -2.58
N GLU A 38 -0.07 14.58 -2.08
CA GLU A 38 0.96 14.18 -1.12
C GLU A 38 0.29 13.79 0.21
N THR A 39 -0.57 14.67 0.74
CA THR A 39 -1.28 14.42 1.99
C THR A 39 -2.17 13.18 1.89
N PHE A 40 -2.85 12.98 0.77
CA PHE A 40 -3.66 11.77 0.52
C PHE A 40 -2.82 10.50 0.61
N MET A 41 -1.62 10.48 0.00
CA MET A 41 -0.72 9.34 0.08
C MET A 41 -0.21 9.10 1.50
N LEU A 42 0.09 10.14 2.27
CA LEU A 42 0.46 9.99 3.68
C LEU A 42 -0.65 9.41 4.54
N VAL A 43 -1.90 9.82 4.31
CA VAL A 43 -3.07 9.23 4.99
C VAL A 43 -3.21 7.74 4.65
N ARG A 44 -2.95 7.35 3.40
CA ARG A 44 -2.94 5.94 3.00
C ARG A 44 -1.84 5.15 3.68
N ILE A 45 -0.63 5.69 3.78
CA ILE A 45 0.48 5.07 4.53
C ILE A 45 0.10 4.87 6.00
N ALA A 46 -0.50 5.88 6.63
CA ALA A 46 -0.99 5.77 8.00
C ALA A 46 -2.07 4.69 8.16
N ALA A 47 -2.98 4.57 7.19
CA ALA A 47 -4.00 3.53 7.18
C ALA A 47 -3.39 2.12 7.06
N LEU A 48 -2.40 1.92 6.19
CA LEU A 48 -1.69 0.64 6.05
C LEU A 48 -1.02 0.22 7.37
N ALA A 49 -0.35 1.17 8.03
CA ALA A 49 0.24 0.94 9.33
C ALA A 49 -0.83 0.55 10.36
N THR A 50 -1.96 1.26 10.40
CA THR A 50 -3.04 0.98 11.35
C THR A 50 -3.66 -0.39 11.15
N LEU A 51 -3.83 -0.82 9.90
CA LEU A 51 -4.43 -2.09 9.50
C LEU A 51 -3.48 -3.29 9.60
N ASP A 52 -2.20 -3.08 9.94
CA ASP A 52 -1.19 -4.13 9.93
C ASP A 52 -1.06 -4.79 8.56
N ALA A 53 -0.98 -3.97 7.52
CA ALA A 53 -1.04 -4.43 6.14
C ALA A 53 0.09 -5.43 5.81
N ALA A 54 -0.24 -6.45 5.02
CA ALA A 54 0.72 -7.45 4.57
C ALA A 54 1.86 -6.83 3.74
N PRO A 55 3.08 -7.41 3.72
CA PRO A 55 4.24 -6.88 2.98
C PRO A 55 3.96 -6.55 1.51
N ALA A 56 3.20 -7.39 0.79
CA ALA A 56 2.83 -7.10 -0.59
C ALA A 56 2.03 -5.79 -0.76
N SER A 57 1.20 -5.43 0.23
CA SER A 57 0.45 -4.17 0.22
C SER A 57 1.36 -2.96 0.43
N TRP A 58 2.41 -3.11 1.24
CA TRP A 58 3.45 -2.09 1.40
C TRP A 58 4.25 -1.87 0.12
N LEU A 59 4.65 -2.95 -0.57
CA LEU A 59 5.41 -2.87 -1.81
C LEU A 59 4.70 -2.00 -2.86
N VAL A 60 3.41 -2.27 -3.10
CA VAL A 60 2.60 -1.52 -4.06
C VAL A 60 2.48 -0.05 -3.66
N ASN A 61 2.16 0.25 -2.39
CA ASN A 61 1.92 1.63 -1.99
C ASN A 61 3.22 2.44 -1.85
N ILE A 62 4.36 1.84 -1.49
CA ILE A 62 5.66 2.51 -1.49
C ILE A 62 6.07 2.87 -2.91
N LYS A 63 5.90 1.95 -3.87
CA LYS A 63 6.20 2.23 -5.29
C LYS A 63 5.37 3.42 -5.80
N VAL A 64 4.06 3.37 -5.61
CA VAL A 64 3.15 4.46 -6.02
C VAL A 64 3.49 5.77 -5.31
N SER A 65 3.84 5.73 -4.03
CA SER A 65 4.24 6.93 -3.28
C SER A 65 5.53 7.54 -3.82
N GLY A 66 6.53 6.71 -4.18
CA GLY A 66 7.78 7.16 -4.77
C GLY A 66 7.58 7.79 -6.15
N GLU A 67 6.73 7.20 -6.99
CA GLU A 67 6.32 7.78 -8.29
C GLU A 67 5.62 9.14 -8.13
N ALA A 68 4.92 9.34 -7.01
CA ALA A 68 4.31 10.61 -6.63
C ALA A 68 5.27 11.62 -5.95
N GLY A 69 6.56 11.29 -5.84
CA GLY A 69 7.60 12.17 -5.26
C GLY A 69 7.68 12.14 -3.74
N LEU A 70 7.00 11.21 -3.08
CA LEU A 70 7.04 11.08 -1.63
C LEU A 70 8.39 10.49 -1.18
N THR A 71 9.10 11.19 -0.29
CA THR A 71 10.39 10.72 0.20
C THR A 71 10.23 9.70 1.35
N PRO A 72 11.21 8.79 1.55
CA PRO A 72 11.21 7.87 2.69
C PRO A 72 11.08 8.57 4.06
N GLU A 73 11.65 9.76 4.19
CA GLU A 73 11.57 10.57 5.42
C GLU A 73 10.14 10.99 5.74
N ARG A 74 9.30 11.25 4.71
CA ARG A 74 7.88 11.59 4.88
C ARG A 74 7.08 10.37 5.35
N ILE A 75 7.40 9.18 4.86
CA ILE A 75 6.81 7.91 5.32
C ILE A 75 7.16 7.69 6.80
N ILE A 76 8.44 7.77 7.15
CA ILE A 76 8.91 7.61 8.54
C ILE A 76 8.28 8.67 9.45
N GLY A 77 8.27 9.93 9.02
CA GLY A 77 7.63 11.03 9.76
C GLY A 77 6.15 10.77 10.03
N THR A 78 5.44 10.18 9.07
CA THR A 78 4.03 9.79 9.22
C THR A 78 3.85 8.68 10.25
N LEU A 79 4.69 7.65 10.22
CA LEU A 79 4.68 6.57 11.22
C LEU A 79 4.95 7.10 12.63
N ILE A 80 5.91 8.04 12.77
CA ILE A 80 6.20 8.71 14.04
C ILE A 80 4.99 9.53 14.49
N ALA A 81 4.36 10.28 13.59
CA ALA A 81 3.23 11.14 13.91
C ALA A 81 2.02 10.36 14.45
N ILE A 82 1.75 9.16 13.92
CA ILE A 82 0.63 8.33 14.38
C ILE A 82 0.97 7.44 15.58
N ALA A 83 2.25 7.27 15.92
CA ALA A 83 2.71 6.35 16.97
C ALA A 83 1.97 6.52 18.32
N PRO A 84 1.67 7.74 18.81
CA PRO A 84 0.91 7.92 20.06
C PRO A 84 -0.55 7.45 19.98
N VAL A 85 -1.12 7.38 18.78
CA VAL A 85 -2.52 6.99 18.54
C VAL A 85 -2.64 5.48 18.35
N VAL A 86 -1.76 4.89 17.53
CA VAL A 86 -1.85 3.46 17.14
C VAL A 86 -0.94 2.55 17.98
N GLY A 87 -0.03 3.13 18.76
CA GLY A 87 0.93 2.43 19.60
C GLY A 87 2.23 2.03 18.88
N THR A 88 3.32 1.95 19.66
CA THR A 88 4.67 1.63 19.15
C THR A 88 4.76 0.24 18.53
N ALA A 89 4.05 -0.75 19.07
CA ALA A 89 4.02 -2.10 18.53
C ALA A 89 3.52 -2.12 17.07
N ARG A 90 2.51 -1.30 16.75
CA ARG A 90 1.98 -1.21 15.39
C ARG A 90 2.96 -0.54 14.43
N VAL A 91 3.66 0.49 14.88
CA VAL A 91 4.72 1.16 14.09
C VAL A 91 5.89 0.21 13.80
N VAL A 92 6.32 -0.58 14.79
CA VAL A 92 7.39 -1.58 14.61
C VAL A 92 6.95 -2.68 13.64
N SER A 93 5.69 -3.14 13.75
CA SER A 93 5.13 -4.12 12.80
C SER A 93 5.16 -3.59 11.36
N ALA A 94 4.70 -2.35 11.15
CA ALA A 94 4.75 -1.69 9.85
C ALA A 94 6.18 -1.61 9.30
N ALA A 95 7.17 -1.24 10.14
CA ALA A 95 8.56 -1.21 9.74
C ALA A 95 9.07 -2.59 9.29
N GLY A 96 8.71 -3.66 10.01
CA GLY A 96 9.03 -5.03 9.62
C GLY A 96 8.43 -5.42 8.26
N SER A 97 7.14 -5.15 8.06
CA SER A 97 6.47 -5.43 6.79
C SER A 97 7.04 -4.64 5.61
N ILE A 98 7.52 -3.41 5.84
CA ILE A 98 8.22 -2.61 4.83
C ILE A 98 9.55 -3.27 4.45
N VAL A 99 10.34 -3.72 5.42
CA VAL A 99 11.61 -4.42 5.16
C VAL A 99 11.37 -5.71 4.37
N GLU A 100 10.38 -6.50 4.75
CA GLU A 100 9.99 -7.70 4.00
C GLU A 100 9.53 -7.37 2.58
N ALA A 101 8.74 -6.30 2.40
CA ALA A 101 8.29 -5.84 1.09
C ALA A 101 9.45 -5.50 0.15
N LEU A 102 10.48 -4.83 0.67
CA LEU A 102 11.70 -4.52 -0.07
C LEU A 102 12.48 -5.79 -0.43
N GLY A 103 12.55 -6.77 0.48
CA GLY A 103 13.13 -8.08 0.21
C GLY A 103 12.40 -8.84 -0.91
N LEU A 104 11.06 -8.81 -0.91
CA LEU A 104 10.24 -9.38 -1.99
C LEU A 104 10.54 -8.69 -3.33
N ALA A 105 10.67 -7.37 -3.35
CA ALA A 105 10.98 -6.62 -4.57
C ALA A 105 12.31 -7.05 -5.19
N SER A 106 13.35 -7.20 -4.37
CA SER A 106 14.67 -7.66 -4.81
C SER A 106 14.61 -9.08 -5.38
N ALA A 107 13.94 -10.01 -4.69
CA ALA A 107 13.81 -11.40 -5.16
C ALA A 107 13.07 -11.51 -6.51
N LEU A 108 12.07 -10.66 -6.75
CA LEU A 108 11.36 -10.60 -8.03
C LEU A 108 12.25 -10.06 -9.17
N ALA A 109 13.15 -9.13 -8.88
CA ALA A 109 14.10 -8.59 -9.87
C ALA A 109 15.19 -9.61 -10.25
N GLU A 110 15.65 -10.42 -9.29
CA GLU A 110 16.66 -11.47 -9.53
C GLU A 110 16.11 -12.66 -10.33
N GLY A 111 14.80 -12.95 -10.22
CA GLY A 111 14.15 -14.05 -10.94
C GLY A 111 13.73 -13.74 -12.38
N THR A 112 14.00 -12.52 -12.86
CA THR A 112 13.67 -12.08 -14.24
C THR A 112 14.87 -12.07 -15.20
N ASP A 113 16.04 -12.51 -14.75
CA ASP A 113 17.22 -12.84 -15.57
C ASP A 113 17.23 -14.33 -15.99
#